data_AF-A0A8B7UM29-F1
#
_entry.id   AF-A0A8B7UM29-F1
#
_cell.length_a   1.000
_cell.length_b   1.000
_cell.length_c   1.000
_cell.angle_alpha   90.00
_cell.angle_beta   90.00
_cell.angle_gamma   90.00
#
_symmetry.space_group_name_H-M   'P 1'
#
loop_
_entity.id
_entity.type
_entity.pdbx_description
1 polymer ?
#
loop_
_entity_poly.entity_id
_entity_poly.type
_entity_poly.pdbx_seq_one_letter_code
_entity_poly.pdbx_strand_id
1 'polypeptide(L)'
;MSVKELETVLTDEPGLLGPKALFAFMALSFIRDEVTWLVRHTENVTKTKTPEDYTDSSIAELLFLLEEIRALVRRHIKVIQQYHLQYLARFDALVLSDIIQNLSVCPEEESIIMSSFVSTLSNLNLKQVDNGEKFEFSGLRLDWFRLQAYTSVAKAPLHLHENPDLAKVMNLIVFHSRMLDSVEKVLMETSDLSTFWYVLVQTSLSIHLIFCLSSVMTIIPLDRWEILFFFLILMADA
;
A
#
# COMPACT_ATOMS: atom_id res chain seq x y z
N MET A 1 -2.26 18.26 -0.43
CA MET A 1 -0.85 17.86 -0.63
C MET A 1 -0.80 17.16 -1.97
N SER A 2 -0.04 17.69 -2.91
CA SER A 2 0.15 17.05 -4.21
C SER A 2 1.04 15.81 -4.05
N VAL A 3 0.93 14.82 -4.94
CA VAL A 3 1.79 13.62 -4.93
C VAL A 3 3.26 14.00 -4.99
N LYS A 4 3.59 15.05 -5.74
CA LYS A 4 4.94 15.60 -5.87
C LYS A 4 5.49 16.13 -4.54
N GLU A 5 4.69 16.91 -3.81
CA GLU A 5 5.07 17.37 -2.47
C GLU A 5 5.31 16.21 -1.51
N LEU A 6 4.46 15.16 -1.59
CA LEU A 6 4.63 13.95 -0.77
C LEU A 6 5.94 13.23 -1.09
N GLU A 7 6.25 13.02 -2.39
CA GLU A 7 7.51 12.42 -2.82
C GLU A 7 8.70 13.22 -2.30
N THR A 8 8.70 14.55 -2.50
CA THR A 8 9.82 15.40 -2.08
C THR A 8 10.03 15.34 -0.57
N VAL A 9 8.97 15.41 0.23
CA VAL A 9 9.06 15.33 1.70
C VAL A 9 9.56 13.96 2.16
N LEU A 10 9.14 12.87 1.53
CA LEU A 10 9.60 11.52 1.88
C LEU A 10 11.04 11.25 1.43
N THR A 11 11.47 11.88 0.34
CA THR A 11 12.86 11.84 -0.13
C THR A 11 13.79 12.59 0.83
N ASP A 12 13.38 13.79 1.28
CA ASP A 12 14.17 14.60 2.22
C ASP A 12 14.23 13.96 3.61
N GLU A 13 13.11 13.38 4.08
CA GLU A 13 13.00 12.78 5.41
C GLU A 13 12.45 11.33 5.34
N PRO A 14 13.29 10.33 4.97
CA PRO A 14 12.86 8.93 4.83
C PRO A 14 12.32 8.32 6.12
N GLY A 15 12.67 8.87 7.28
CA GLY A 15 12.12 8.49 8.58
C GLY A 15 10.60 8.62 8.66
N LEU A 16 10.01 9.52 7.87
CA LEU A 16 8.57 9.72 7.79
C LEU A 16 7.84 8.53 7.16
N LEU A 17 8.51 7.66 6.42
CA LEU A 17 7.90 6.45 5.87
C LEU A 17 7.36 5.52 6.96
N GLY A 18 7.88 5.56 8.18
CA GLY A 18 7.26 4.86 9.32
C GLY A 18 5.81 5.34 9.58
N PRO A 19 5.62 6.57 10.10
CA PRO A 19 4.29 7.10 10.41
C PRO A 19 3.42 7.47 9.19
N LYS A 20 4.00 7.64 8.00
CA LYS A 20 3.31 8.09 6.78
C LYS A 20 3.25 7.05 5.67
N ALA A 21 3.59 5.79 5.94
CA ALA A 21 3.47 4.69 4.97
C ALA A 21 2.09 4.66 4.28
N LEU A 22 1.01 4.86 5.04
CA LEU A 22 -0.36 4.90 4.51
C LEU A 22 -0.52 5.96 3.41
N PHE A 23 0.09 7.13 3.55
CA PHE A 23 -0.05 8.21 2.56
C PHE A 23 0.66 7.86 1.26
N ALA A 24 1.80 7.18 1.32
CA ALA A 24 2.48 6.66 0.14
C ALA A 24 1.59 5.66 -0.61
N PHE A 25 0.98 4.69 0.09
CA PHE A 25 0.08 3.72 -0.54
C PHE A 25 -1.22 4.34 -1.07
N MET A 26 -1.78 5.35 -0.39
CA MET A 26 -2.93 6.10 -0.89
C MET A 26 -2.58 6.85 -2.17
N ALA A 27 -1.43 7.54 -2.20
CA ALA A 27 -0.96 8.24 -3.40
C ALA A 27 -0.79 7.27 -4.57
N LEU A 28 -0.16 6.11 -4.34
CA LEU A 28 -0.04 5.05 -5.34
C LEU A 28 -1.39 4.58 -5.87
N SER A 29 -2.36 4.30 -4.99
CA SER A 29 -3.69 3.87 -5.42
C SER A 29 -4.40 4.93 -6.24
N PHE A 30 -4.33 6.19 -5.83
CA PHE A 30 -4.96 7.29 -6.59
C PHE A 30 -4.34 7.44 -7.97
N ILE A 31 -3.00 7.40 -8.09
CA ILE A 31 -2.35 7.43 -9.41
C ILE A 31 -2.80 6.25 -10.26
N ARG A 32 -2.78 5.04 -9.70
CA ARG A 32 -3.17 3.81 -10.40
C ARG A 32 -4.61 3.86 -10.89
N ASP A 33 -5.53 4.37 -10.06
CA ASP A 33 -6.95 4.47 -10.39
C ASP A 33 -7.19 5.53 -11.49
N GLU A 34 -6.52 6.69 -11.43
CA GLU A 34 -6.60 7.73 -12.47
C GLU A 34 -6.01 7.26 -13.80
N VAL A 35 -4.83 6.64 -13.80
CA VAL A 35 -4.23 6.06 -15.01
C VAL A 35 -5.15 5.00 -15.61
N THR A 36 -5.68 4.11 -14.76
CA THR A 36 -6.63 3.06 -15.19
C THR A 36 -7.89 3.66 -15.79
N TRP A 37 -8.43 4.70 -15.18
CA TRP A 37 -9.60 5.40 -15.68
C TRP A 37 -9.31 6.03 -17.05
N LEU A 38 -8.22 6.77 -17.19
CA LEU A 38 -7.84 7.46 -18.42
C LEU A 38 -7.66 6.48 -19.58
N VAL A 39 -6.90 5.41 -19.35
CA VAL A 39 -6.63 4.37 -20.36
C VAL A 39 -7.93 3.75 -20.87
N ARG A 40 -8.83 3.35 -19.97
CA ARG A 40 -10.11 2.71 -20.34
C ARG A 40 -11.01 3.63 -21.16
N HIS A 41 -11.04 4.92 -20.84
CA HIS A 41 -11.91 5.88 -21.52
C HIS A 41 -11.33 6.37 -22.85
N THR A 42 -10.00 6.35 -22.99
CA THR A 42 -9.32 6.60 -24.26
C THR A 42 -9.62 5.50 -25.28
N GLU A 43 -9.66 4.24 -24.83
CA GLU A 43 -10.03 3.12 -25.71
C GLU A 43 -11.53 3.06 -26.01
N ASN A 44 -12.37 3.51 -25.07
CA ASN A 44 -13.83 3.42 -25.16
C ASN A 44 -14.49 4.80 -25.18
N VAL A 45 -14.14 5.61 -26.18
CA VAL A 45 -14.68 6.97 -26.34
C VAL A 45 -16.20 6.92 -26.51
N THR A 46 -16.92 7.54 -25.57
CA THR A 46 -18.37 7.70 -25.66
C THR A 46 -18.74 8.64 -26.81
N LYS A 47 -19.89 8.40 -27.46
CA LYS A 47 -20.38 9.18 -28.63
C LYS A 47 -20.44 10.70 -28.45
N THR A 48 -20.42 11.19 -27.21
CA THR A 48 -20.53 12.61 -26.85
C THR A 48 -19.19 13.30 -26.58
N LYS A 49 -18.07 12.57 -26.64
CA LYS A 49 -16.72 13.09 -26.36
C LYS A 49 -15.79 12.81 -27.53
N THR A 50 -14.74 13.60 -27.67
CA THR A 50 -13.70 13.37 -28.68
C THR A 50 -12.44 12.77 -28.03
N PRO A 51 -11.56 12.09 -28.78
CA PRO A 51 -10.31 11.54 -28.23
C PRO A 51 -9.41 12.58 -27.57
N GLU A 52 -9.47 13.84 -28.02
CA GLU A 52 -8.73 14.96 -27.45
C GLU A 52 -9.17 15.27 -26.01
N ASP A 53 -10.42 14.96 -25.64
CA ASP A 53 -10.93 15.12 -24.26
C ASP A 53 -10.25 14.18 -23.25
N TYR A 54 -9.49 13.18 -23.73
CA TYR A 54 -8.77 12.19 -22.93
C TYR A 54 -7.25 12.33 -23.07
N THR A 55 -6.77 13.48 -23.53
CA THR A 55 -5.33 13.78 -23.56
C THR A 55 -4.90 14.45 -22.24
N ASP A 56 -3.94 13.83 -21.53
CA ASP A 56 -3.35 14.42 -20.33
C ASP A 56 -1.82 14.48 -20.47
N SER A 57 -1.31 15.71 -20.58
CA SER A 57 0.14 15.98 -20.65
C SER A 57 0.89 15.64 -19.35
N SER A 58 0.18 15.51 -18.24
CA SER A 58 0.72 15.27 -16.89
C SER A 58 0.84 13.77 -16.56
N ILE A 59 0.32 12.89 -17.43
CA ILE A 59 0.33 11.43 -17.19
C ILE A 59 1.76 10.89 -17.02
N ALA A 60 2.72 11.44 -17.78
CA ALA A 60 4.12 11.06 -17.67
C ALA A 60 4.72 11.43 -16.30
N GLU A 61 4.38 12.61 -15.77
CA GLU A 61 4.80 13.03 -14.42
C GLU A 61 4.16 12.14 -13.35
N LEU A 62 2.89 11.76 -13.49
CA LEU A 62 2.22 10.85 -12.55
C LEU A 62 2.85 9.45 -12.54
N LEU A 63 3.17 8.89 -13.71
CA LEU A 63 3.86 7.59 -13.82
C LEU A 63 5.26 7.64 -13.22
N PHE A 64 5.99 8.74 -13.45
CA PHE A 64 7.30 8.96 -12.83
C PHE A 64 7.19 9.01 -11.29
N LEU A 65 6.26 9.80 -10.75
CA LEU A 65 6.03 9.91 -9.31
C LEU A 65 5.60 8.58 -8.68
N LEU A 66 4.80 7.77 -9.39
CA LEU A 66 4.42 6.43 -8.95
C LEU A 66 5.65 5.55 -8.73
N GLU A 67 6.61 5.55 -9.65
CA GLU A 67 7.84 4.77 -9.45
C GLU A 67 8.79 5.35 -8.43
N GLU A 68 8.92 6.67 -8.33
CA GLU A 68 9.75 7.28 -7.29
C GLU A 68 9.23 6.89 -5.89
N ILE A 69 7.92 6.92 -5.68
CA ILE A 69 7.31 6.50 -4.41
C ILE A 69 7.54 4.99 -4.16
N ARG A 70 7.37 4.14 -5.18
CA ARG A 70 7.67 2.69 -5.07
C ARG A 70 9.14 2.45 -4.71
N ALA A 71 10.06 3.15 -5.35
CA ALA A 71 11.49 3.06 -5.09
C ALA A 71 11.85 3.51 -3.67
N LEU A 72 11.25 4.61 -3.18
CA LEU A 72 11.42 5.10 -1.80
C LEU A 72 10.97 4.06 -0.78
N VAL A 73 9.77 3.49 -0.94
CA VAL A 73 9.23 2.45 -0.04
C VAL A 73 10.15 1.23 0.00
N ARG A 74 10.62 0.75 -1.17
CA ARG A 74 11.55 -0.39 -1.23
C ARG A 74 12.89 -0.09 -0.57
N ARG A 75 13.47 1.07 -0.88
CA ARG A 75 14.77 1.51 -0.35
C ARG A 75 14.76 1.61 1.17
N HIS A 76 13.65 2.06 1.75
CA HIS A 76 13.52 2.33 3.18
C HIS A 76 12.58 1.34 3.89
N ILE A 77 12.40 0.12 3.37
CA ILE A 77 11.53 -0.90 3.97
C ILE A 77 11.87 -1.18 5.43
N LYS A 78 13.16 -1.14 5.80
CA LYS A 78 13.59 -1.34 7.20
C LYS A 78 13.04 -0.27 8.14
N VAL A 79 12.94 0.99 7.70
CA VAL A 79 12.38 2.09 8.49
C VAL A 79 10.89 1.83 8.76
N ILE A 80 10.16 1.40 7.72
CA ILE A 80 8.75 1.02 7.82
C ILE A 80 8.58 -0.13 8.80
N GLN A 81 9.42 -1.17 8.69
CA GLN A 81 9.37 -2.34 9.55
C GLN A 81 9.69 -2.02 11.02
N GLN A 82 10.76 -1.28 11.29
CA GLN A 82 11.16 -0.89 12.65
C GLN A 82 10.08 -0.06 13.34
N TYR A 83 9.42 0.84 12.60
CA TYR A 83 8.33 1.66 13.13
C TYR A 83 7.11 0.78 13.49
N HIS A 84 6.64 -0.04 12.55
CA HIS A 84 5.42 -0.83 12.73
C HIS A 84 5.61 -1.99 13.71
N LEU A 85 6.82 -2.54 13.85
CA LEU A 85 7.11 -3.54 14.88
C LEU A 85 6.90 -2.96 16.27
N GLN A 86 7.41 -1.75 16.53
CA GLN A 86 7.22 -1.09 17.82
C GLN A 86 5.75 -0.79 18.09
N TYR A 87 5.01 -0.39 17.05
CA TYR A 87 3.59 -0.12 17.14
C TYR A 87 2.81 -1.37 17.54
N LEU A 88 3.06 -2.49 16.85
CA LEU A 88 2.44 -3.78 17.14
C LEU A 88 2.78 -4.29 18.54
N ALA A 89 4.07 -4.27 18.90
CA ALA A 89 4.57 -4.85 20.14
C ALA A 89 4.15 -4.07 21.40
N ARG A 90 4.06 -2.74 21.31
CA ARG A 90 3.91 -1.87 22.49
C ARG A 90 2.55 -1.20 22.60
N PHE A 91 1.93 -0.85 21.47
CA PHE A 91 0.66 -0.13 21.48
C PHE A 91 -0.49 -1.06 21.15
N ASP A 92 -0.45 -1.72 19.98
CA ASP A 92 -1.58 -2.52 19.51
C ASP A 92 -1.85 -3.71 20.42
N ALA A 93 -0.80 -4.39 20.91
CA ALA A 93 -0.93 -5.49 21.85
C ALA A 93 -1.67 -5.08 23.14
N LEU A 94 -1.34 -3.90 23.69
CA LEU A 94 -1.96 -3.39 24.92
C LEU A 94 -3.41 -2.99 24.69
N VAL A 95 -3.68 -2.23 23.62
CA VAL A 95 -5.03 -1.77 23.29
C VAL A 95 -5.94 -2.97 22.97
N LEU A 96 -5.44 -3.94 22.21
CA LEU A 96 -6.19 -5.15 21.90
C LEU A 96 -6.49 -5.95 23.17
N SER A 97 -5.52 -6.11 24.07
CA SER A 97 -5.72 -6.81 25.34
C SER A 97 -6.78 -6.13 26.21
N ASP A 98 -6.77 -4.80 26.31
CA ASP A 98 -7.77 -4.04 27.07
C ASP A 98 -9.18 -4.22 26.47
N ILE A 99 -9.31 -4.12 25.15
CA ILE A 99 -10.60 -4.34 24.46
C ILE A 99 -11.13 -5.75 24.74
N ILE A 100 -10.28 -6.79 24.63
CA ILE A 100 -10.69 -8.18 24.86
C ILE A 100 -11.15 -8.40 26.30
N GLN A 101 -10.44 -7.84 27.28
CA GLN A 101 -10.77 -7.97 28.71
C GLN A 101 -12.10 -7.30 29.07
N ASN A 102 -12.51 -6.28 28.31
CA ASN A 102 -13.74 -5.54 28.52
C ASN A 102 -14.95 -6.16 27.77
N LEU A 103 -14.77 -7.26 27.03
CA LEU A 103 -15.89 -7.98 26.40
C LEU A 103 -16.76 -8.66 27.46
N SER A 104 -18.07 -8.45 27.38
CA SER A 104 -19.04 -9.03 28.32
C SER A 104 -19.26 -10.53 28.11
N VAL A 105 -19.16 -11.00 26.86
CA VAL A 105 -19.34 -12.40 26.45
C VAL A 105 -18.29 -12.72 25.38
N CYS A 106 -17.51 -13.77 25.59
CA CYS A 106 -16.55 -14.27 24.61
C CYS A 106 -16.50 -15.80 24.73
N PRO A 107 -16.97 -16.56 23.72
CA PRO A 107 -16.88 -18.01 23.75
C PRO A 107 -15.43 -18.49 23.63
N GLU A 108 -15.22 -19.77 23.92
CA GLU A 108 -13.88 -20.36 24.03
C GLU A 108 -13.09 -20.27 22.72
N GLU A 109 -13.70 -20.59 21.57
CA GLU A 109 -13.03 -20.58 20.27
C GLU A 109 -12.54 -19.17 19.89
N GLU A 110 -13.40 -18.15 20.03
CA GLU A 110 -13.04 -16.75 19.78
C GLU A 110 -11.99 -16.25 20.78
N SER A 111 -12.09 -16.65 22.05
CA SER A 111 -11.13 -16.30 23.09
C SER A 111 -9.73 -16.86 22.81
N ILE A 112 -9.64 -18.10 22.31
CA ILE A 112 -8.37 -18.71 21.89
C ILE A 112 -7.74 -17.90 20.76
N ILE A 113 -8.53 -17.55 19.73
CA ILE A 113 -8.07 -16.76 18.59
C ILE A 113 -7.59 -15.38 19.06
N MET A 114 -8.39 -14.66 19.85
CA MET A 114 -8.04 -13.32 20.33
C MET A 114 -6.81 -13.31 21.24
N SER A 115 -6.68 -14.31 22.13
CA SER A 115 -5.50 -14.47 22.98
C SER A 115 -4.24 -14.77 22.15
N SER A 116 -4.38 -15.54 21.07
CA SER A 116 -3.26 -15.82 20.15
C SER A 116 -2.75 -14.55 19.45
N PHE A 117 -3.64 -13.60 19.13
CA PHE A 117 -3.24 -12.30 18.58
C PHE A 117 -2.38 -11.54 19.57
N VAL A 118 -2.86 -11.34 20.80
CA VAL A 118 -2.12 -10.63 21.85
C VAL A 118 -0.77 -11.27 22.12
N SER A 119 -0.71 -12.61 22.20
CA SER A 119 0.54 -13.36 22.36
C SER A 119 1.50 -13.12 21.20
N THR A 120 1.02 -13.22 19.96
CA THR A 120 1.83 -13.00 18.76
C THR A 120 2.43 -11.60 18.74
N LEU A 121 1.63 -10.58 19.05
CA LEU A 121 2.07 -9.18 19.05
C LEU A 121 3.06 -8.89 20.20
N SER A 122 2.77 -9.38 21.40
CA SER A 122 3.59 -9.13 22.59
C SER A 122 4.97 -9.79 22.53
N ASN A 123 5.12 -10.85 21.74
CA ASN A 123 6.39 -11.55 21.56
C ASN A 123 7.33 -10.89 20.53
N LEU A 124 6.87 -9.84 19.84
CA LEU A 124 7.70 -9.11 18.87
C LEU A 124 8.81 -8.32 19.55
N ASN A 125 9.99 -8.32 18.92
CA ASN A 125 11.20 -7.67 19.43
C ASN A 125 11.91 -6.89 18.33
N LEU A 126 12.36 -5.68 18.65
CA LEU A 126 13.10 -4.80 17.73
C LEU A 126 14.34 -5.47 17.11
N LYS A 127 15.02 -6.32 17.88
CA LYS A 127 16.20 -7.04 17.38
C LYS A 127 15.90 -7.91 16.15
N GLN A 128 14.65 -8.34 15.96
CA GLN A 128 14.26 -9.19 14.84
C GLN A 128 14.42 -8.48 13.50
N VAL A 129 14.13 -7.17 13.43
CA VAL A 129 14.32 -6.38 12.20
C VAL A 129 15.81 -6.16 11.92
N ASP A 130 16.58 -5.86 12.97
CA ASP A 130 18.03 -5.65 12.84
C ASP A 130 18.76 -6.94 12.40
N ASN A 131 18.28 -8.08 12.88
CA ASN A 131 18.75 -9.41 12.50
C ASN A 131 18.26 -9.87 11.11
N GLY A 132 17.33 -9.15 10.48
CA GLY A 132 16.74 -9.53 9.20
C GLY A 132 15.87 -10.80 9.28
N GLU A 133 15.23 -11.04 10.43
CA GLU A 133 14.30 -12.15 10.59
C GLU A 133 13.11 -12.00 9.63
N LYS A 134 12.63 -13.14 9.12
CA LYS A 134 11.44 -13.16 8.27
C LYS A 134 10.20 -13.20 9.15
N PHE A 135 9.37 -12.18 9.04
CA PHE A 135 8.06 -12.14 9.67
C PHE A 135 7.02 -12.90 8.85
N GLU A 136 6.08 -13.55 9.53
CA GLU A 136 4.94 -14.19 8.89
C GLU A 136 3.67 -13.95 9.72
N PHE A 137 2.76 -13.13 9.18
CA PHE A 137 1.48 -12.82 9.82
C PHE A 137 0.28 -13.28 8.97
N SER A 138 0.51 -14.17 8.00
CA SER A 138 -0.52 -14.78 7.16
C SER A 138 -1.60 -15.47 8.03
N GLY A 139 -1.17 -16.25 9.02
CA GLY A 139 -2.04 -16.92 9.99
C GLY A 139 -2.89 -15.93 10.79
N LEU A 140 -2.27 -14.92 11.41
CA LEU A 140 -2.97 -13.88 12.17
C LEU A 140 -4.05 -13.19 11.34
N ARG A 141 -3.74 -12.81 10.09
CA ARG A 141 -4.72 -12.16 9.20
C ARG A 141 -5.86 -13.09 8.79
N LEU A 142 -5.57 -14.37 8.58
CA LEU A 142 -6.59 -15.36 8.24
C LEU A 142 -7.50 -15.66 9.44
N ASP A 143 -6.94 -15.75 10.64
CA ASP A 143 -7.70 -15.93 11.88
C ASP A 143 -8.56 -14.71 12.20
N TRP A 144 -8.09 -13.49 11.90
CA TRP A 144 -8.95 -12.31 11.96
C TRP A 144 -10.12 -12.42 10.97
N PHE A 145 -9.88 -12.92 9.77
CA PHE A 145 -10.95 -13.13 8.79
C PHE A 145 -11.96 -14.20 9.26
N ARG A 146 -11.49 -15.29 9.89
CA ARG A 146 -12.36 -16.29 10.53
C ARG A 146 -13.18 -15.69 11.66
N LEU A 147 -12.56 -14.90 12.53
CA LEU A 147 -13.24 -14.25 13.65
C LEU A 147 -14.34 -13.30 13.17
N GLN A 148 -14.09 -12.53 12.10
CA GLN A 148 -15.13 -11.73 11.45
C GLN A 148 -16.31 -12.59 10.99
N ALA A 149 -16.06 -13.75 10.39
CA ALA A 149 -17.13 -14.66 9.96
C ALA A 149 -17.92 -15.22 11.15
N TYR A 150 -17.24 -15.66 12.23
CA TYR A 150 -17.89 -16.20 13.43
C TYR A 150 -18.77 -15.17 14.14
N THR A 151 -18.34 -13.91 14.16
CA THR A 151 -19.00 -12.83 14.92
C THR A 151 -19.98 -11.99 14.10
N SER A 152 -20.12 -12.27 12.79
CA SER A 152 -21.03 -11.54 11.88
C SER A 152 -22.27 -12.33 11.48
N VAL A 153 -22.45 -13.57 11.97
CA VAL A 153 -23.67 -14.34 11.73
C VAL A 153 -24.79 -13.94 12.71
N ALA A 154 -26.04 -14.07 12.28
CA ALA A 154 -27.21 -13.57 13.02
C ALA A 154 -27.40 -14.17 14.42
N LYS A 155 -26.85 -15.36 14.69
CA LYS A 155 -26.95 -16.04 16.00
C LYS A 155 -25.59 -16.20 16.68
N ALA A 156 -24.61 -15.37 16.32
CA ALA A 156 -23.31 -15.40 16.95
C ALA A 156 -23.44 -15.03 18.44
N PRO A 157 -22.75 -15.74 19.34
CA PRO A 157 -22.73 -15.40 20.76
C PRO A 157 -21.98 -14.08 21.05
N LEU A 158 -21.02 -13.72 20.20
CA LEU A 158 -20.33 -12.43 20.19
C LEU A 158 -20.61 -11.74 18.86
N HIS A 159 -21.13 -10.52 18.90
CA HIS A 159 -21.42 -9.75 17.71
C HIS A 159 -20.40 -8.64 17.46
N LEU A 160 -19.80 -8.63 16.27
CA LEU A 160 -18.79 -7.62 15.93
C LEU A 160 -19.37 -6.21 15.80
N HIS A 161 -20.61 -6.09 15.34
CA HIS A 161 -21.28 -4.79 15.18
C HIS A 161 -21.56 -4.09 16.51
N GLU A 162 -21.69 -4.86 17.61
CA GLU A 162 -21.82 -4.33 18.98
C GLU A 162 -20.46 -3.93 19.58
N ASN A 163 -19.36 -4.40 18.97
CA ASN A 163 -17.98 -4.19 19.42
C ASN A 163 -17.12 -3.53 18.32
N PRO A 164 -17.48 -2.32 17.84
CA PRO A 164 -16.84 -1.70 16.69
C PRO A 164 -15.36 -1.37 16.93
N ASP A 165 -14.94 -1.16 18.17
CA ASP A 165 -13.55 -0.83 18.48
C ASP A 165 -12.61 -2.03 18.32
N LEU A 166 -13.10 -3.26 18.59
CA LEU A 166 -12.38 -4.49 18.24
C LEU A 166 -12.11 -4.55 16.73
N ALA A 167 -13.13 -4.28 15.91
CA ALA A 167 -12.99 -4.28 14.46
C ALA A 167 -11.98 -3.23 13.97
N LYS A 168 -12.06 -1.99 14.49
CA LYS A 168 -11.14 -0.91 14.11
C LYS A 168 -9.70 -1.25 14.47
N VAL A 169 -9.46 -1.70 15.70
CA VAL A 169 -8.11 -2.04 16.18
C VAL A 169 -7.55 -3.25 15.42
N MET A 170 -8.35 -4.29 15.18
CA MET A 170 -7.89 -5.42 14.39
C MET A 170 -7.59 -5.06 12.93
N ASN A 171 -8.38 -4.19 12.30
CA ASN A 171 -8.07 -3.70 10.95
C ASN A 171 -6.77 -2.88 10.90
N LEU A 172 -6.51 -2.10 11.96
CA LEU A 172 -5.25 -1.38 12.10
C LEU A 172 -4.07 -2.34 12.29
N ILE A 173 -4.21 -3.36 13.15
CA ILE A 173 -3.22 -4.42 13.35
C ILE A 173 -2.94 -5.16 12.04
N VAL A 174 -3.96 -5.46 11.24
CA VAL A 174 -3.77 -6.07 9.92
C VAL A 174 -2.91 -5.18 9.05
N PHE A 175 -3.19 -3.88 8.97
CA PHE A 175 -2.37 -2.93 8.22
C PHE A 175 -0.92 -2.92 8.72
N HIS A 176 -0.71 -2.76 10.03
CA HIS A 176 0.63 -2.76 10.63
C HIS A 176 1.38 -4.08 10.41
N SER A 177 0.69 -5.23 10.47
CA SER A 177 1.31 -6.55 10.21
C SER A 177 1.81 -6.65 8.77
N ARG A 178 1.06 -6.08 7.80
CA ARG A 178 1.46 -6.06 6.38
C ARG A 178 2.71 -5.20 6.16
N MET A 179 2.94 -4.21 7.01
CA MET A 179 4.17 -3.39 6.97
C MET A 179 5.41 -4.16 7.41
N LEU A 180 5.25 -5.32 8.06
CA LEU A 180 6.34 -6.22 8.43
C LEU A 180 6.65 -7.26 7.36
N ASP A 181 5.62 -7.96 6.85
CA ASP A 181 5.81 -9.15 6.01
C ASP A 181 5.33 -9.00 4.54
N SER A 182 4.59 -7.95 4.22
CA SER A 182 3.82 -7.85 2.96
C SER A 182 3.95 -6.53 2.23
N VAL A 183 4.97 -5.70 2.52
CA VAL A 183 5.14 -4.37 1.91
C VAL A 183 5.16 -4.45 0.38
N GLU A 184 5.90 -5.41 -0.20
CA GLU A 184 5.95 -5.59 -1.65
C GLU A 184 4.58 -5.97 -2.23
N LYS A 185 3.82 -6.82 -1.52
CA LYS A 185 2.45 -7.17 -1.94
C LYS A 185 1.53 -5.94 -1.89
N VAL A 186 1.67 -5.08 -0.88
CA VAL A 186 0.90 -3.82 -0.80
C VAL A 186 1.28 -2.89 -1.96
N LEU A 187 2.56 -2.78 -2.29
CA LEU A 187 3.02 -2.01 -3.46
C LEU A 187 2.34 -2.52 -4.73
N MET A 188 2.36 -3.83 -4.98
CA MET A 188 1.66 -4.41 -6.13
C MET A 188 0.16 -4.13 -6.09
N GLU A 189 -0.51 -4.40 -4.97
CA GLU A 189 -1.95 -4.14 -4.83
C GLU A 189 -2.33 -2.68 -5.05
N THR A 190 -1.45 -1.72 -4.77
CA THR A 190 -1.75 -0.28 -4.84
C THR A 190 -1.23 0.42 -6.09
N SER A 191 -0.32 -0.19 -6.85
CA SER A 191 0.33 0.47 -8.00
C SER A 191 0.48 -0.42 -9.23
N ASP A 192 -0.13 -1.61 -9.25
CA ASP A 192 -0.09 -2.47 -10.44
C ASP A 192 -0.82 -1.84 -11.62
N LEU A 193 -0.08 -1.69 -12.73
CA LEU A 193 -0.54 -1.21 -14.03
C LEU A 193 -0.39 -2.28 -15.12
N SER A 194 -0.03 -3.52 -14.76
CA SER A 194 0.24 -4.62 -15.70
C SER A 194 -0.92 -4.90 -16.66
N THR A 195 -2.17 -4.71 -16.22
CA THR A 195 -3.37 -4.91 -17.05
C THR A 195 -3.40 -3.99 -18.27
N PHE A 196 -2.75 -2.84 -18.20
CA PHE A 196 -2.76 -1.82 -19.24
C PHE A 196 -1.45 -1.76 -20.01
N TRP A 197 -0.54 -2.73 -19.84
CA TRP A 197 0.78 -2.65 -20.46
C TRP A 197 0.70 -2.48 -21.98
N TYR A 198 -0.12 -3.28 -22.68
CA TYR A 198 -0.29 -3.19 -24.14
C TYR A 198 -0.79 -1.81 -24.55
N VAL A 199 -1.71 -1.25 -23.76
CA VAL A 199 -2.36 0.04 -24.05
C VAL A 199 -1.43 1.19 -23.70
N LEU A 200 -0.70 1.15 -22.60
CA LEU A 200 0.29 2.15 -22.23
C LEU A 200 1.44 2.18 -23.24
N VAL A 201 1.84 1.01 -23.76
CA VAL A 201 2.81 0.90 -24.86
C VAL A 201 2.24 1.46 -26.16
N GLN A 202 0.96 1.21 -26.47
CA GLN A 202 0.35 1.53 -27.77
C GLN A 202 -0.28 2.93 -27.87
N THR A 203 -0.91 3.43 -26.80
CA THR A 203 -1.55 4.76 -26.71
C THR A 203 -0.60 5.83 -26.19
N SER A 204 0.48 5.46 -25.48
CA SER A 204 1.33 6.43 -24.79
C SER A 204 2.84 6.15 -24.82
N LEU A 205 3.49 5.72 -25.93
CA LEU A 205 4.97 5.69 -25.87
C LEU A 205 5.84 5.86 -27.14
N SER A 206 5.30 6.07 -28.35
CA SER A 206 6.17 6.34 -29.52
C SER A 206 6.27 7.81 -29.95
N ILE A 207 5.31 8.67 -29.60
CA ILE A 207 5.31 10.07 -30.04
C ILE A 207 5.19 11.02 -28.85
N HIS A 208 4.25 10.80 -27.93
CA HIS A 208 4.11 11.64 -26.75
C HIS A 208 5.22 11.41 -25.72
N LEU A 209 5.78 10.20 -25.56
CA LEU A 209 6.93 10.03 -24.69
C LEU A 209 8.22 10.57 -25.32
N ILE A 210 8.35 10.62 -26.66
CA ILE A 210 9.47 11.32 -27.32
C ILE A 210 9.33 12.85 -27.19
N PHE A 211 8.11 13.39 -27.33
CA PHE A 211 7.83 14.82 -27.15
C PHE A 211 7.84 15.27 -25.68
N CYS A 212 7.39 14.40 -24.78
CA CYS A 212 7.39 14.64 -23.35
C CYS A 212 8.79 14.38 -22.80
N LEU A 213 9.55 13.37 -23.24
CA LEU A 213 10.99 13.27 -22.94
C LEU A 213 11.75 14.48 -23.49
N SER A 214 11.46 15.00 -24.69
CA SER A 214 12.14 16.20 -25.20
C SER A 214 11.76 17.50 -24.46
N SER A 215 10.60 17.55 -23.81
CA SER A 215 10.17 18.70 -22.98
C SER A 215 10.58 18.53 -21.51
N VAL A 216 10.49 17.33 -20.96
CA VAL A 216 10.93 16.89 -19.63
C VAL A 216 12.47 16.80 -19.55
N MET A 217 13.17 16.74 -20.70
CA MET A 217 14.61 16.98 -20.84
C MET A 217 15.07 18.31 -20.22
N THR A 218 14.16 19.27 -20.06
CA THR A 218 14.45 20.55 -19.39
C THR A 218 14.12 20.56 -17.89
N ILE A 219 13.43 19.54 -17.38
CA ILE A 219 12.84 19.50 -16.02
C ILE A 219 13.52 18.48 -15.11
N ILE A 220 14.03 17.36 -15.65
CA ILE A 220 14.67 16.29 -14.87
C ILE A 220 16.21 16.37 -14.98
N PRO A 221 16.96 16.46 -13.86
CA PRO A 221 18.42 16.51 -13.89
C PRO A 221 19.04 15.22 -14.46
N LEU A 222 20.23 15.38 -15.07
CA LEU A 222 20.94 14.37 -15.87
C LEU A 222 21.28 13.05 -15.15
N ASP A 223 21.15 13.02 -13.83
CA ASP A 223 21.42 11.88 -12.95
C ASP A 223 20.23 10.92 -12.77
N ARG A 224 18.99 11.33 -13.07
CA ARG A 224 17.79 10.47 -12.96
C ARG A 224 17.36 9.78 -14.27
N TRP A 225 18.17 9.91 -15.33
CA TRP A 225 17.88 9.36 -16.67
C TRP A 225 17.93 7.85 -16.76
N GLU A 226 18.74 7.21 -15.91
CA GLU A 226 18.84 5.75 -15.87
C GLU A 226 17.49 5.10 -15.49
N ILE A 227 16.67 5.77 -14.66
CA ILE A 227 15.38 5.24 -14.19
C ILE A 227 14.36 5.17 -15.35
N LEU A 228 14.29 6.20 -16.19
CA LEU A 228 13.43 6.23 -17.39
C LEU A 228 13.91 5.24 -18.46
N PHE A 229 15.23 5.06 -18.59
CA PHE A 229 15.81 4.08 -19.51
C PHE A 229 15.58 2.64 -19.03
N PHE A 230 15.66 2.40 -17.72
CA PHE A 230 15.26 1.13 -17.10
C PHE A 230 13.75 0.89 -17.22
N PHE A 231 12.91 1.93 -17.17
CA PHE A 231 11.48 1.81 -17.41
C PHE A 231 11.18 1.32 -18.83
N LEU A 232 11.92 1.81 -19.83
CA LEU A 232 11.84 1.34 -21.21
C LEU A 232 12.34 -0.10 -21.39
N ILE A 233 13.39 -0.50 -20.66
CA ILE A 233 13.98 -1.86 -20.75
C ILE A 233 13.14 -2.90 -19.99
N LEU A 234 12.72 -2.61 -18.75
CA LEU A 234 11.88 -3.52 -17.95
C LEU A 234 10.48 -3.72 -18.55
N MET A 235 9.98 -2.74 -19.31
CA MET A 235 8.74 -2.87 -20.07
C MET A 235 8.91 -3.63 -21.41
N ALA A 236 10.15 -3.84 -21.88
CA ALA A 236 10.45 -4.58 -23.11
C ALA A 236 10.74 -6.07 -22.87
N ASP A 237 11.10 -6.46 -21.64
CA ASP A 237 11.47 -7.82 -21.27
C ASP A 237 10.36 -8.59 -20.50
N ALA A 238 9.12 -8.11 -20.53
CA ALA A 238 7.93 -8.76 -19.94
C ALA A 238 6.95 -9.29 -21.01
#